data_AF-A0A174CYN3-F1
#
_entry.id   AF-A0A174CYN3-F1
#
_cell.length_a   1.000
_cell.length_b   1.000
_cell.length_c   1.000
_cell.angle_alpha   90.00
_cell.angle_beta   90.00
_cell.angle_gamma   90.00
#
_symmetry.space_group_name_H-M   'P 1'
#
loop_
_entity.id
_entity.type
_entity.pdbx_description
1 polymer ?
#
loop_
_entity_poly.entity_id
_entity_poly.type
_entity_poly.pdbx_seq_one_letter_code
_entity_poly.pdbx_strand_id
1 'polypeptide(L)'
;MVKKKNIRKSALLLIMIMLATGITACGTEEEPLPDLSAMGAVTAVSREEGSGTRAEFENLLKLPESDTGIVVDSTEKVLKKVEEDKNAVGYVAYSSATDTNGKILQINGVLPSEKTIDNNSYPLCRDYYLAYNGELTDVEQDFLTYVKSKGQDIVKQYCIQADSTTTFLSDKSEGKILIEGSTSMEPMVKALADDYQKQNPNAEIEVKATDSSRGITAVISGECDFAMSSRELKDYEAELLETKVIGKDAIAIVINEENPLENLTIKQLTGLYNGTYKNWDDLS
;
A
#
# COMPACT_ATOMS: atom_id res chain seq x y z
N MET A 1 -2.12 21.93 89.65
CA MET A 1 -2.99 23.11 89.80
C MET A 1 -3.03 23.85 88.48
N VAL A 2 -4.24 24.16 88.03
CA VAL A 2 -4.63 24.71 86.72
C VAL A 2 -3.94 26.05 86.41
N LYS A 3 -3.48 26.25 85.16
CA LYS A 3 -3.84 27.44 84.37
C LYS A 3 -3.45 27.33 82.89
N LYS A 4 -4.51 27.27 82.08
CA LYS A 4 -4.57 27.67 80.67
C LYS A 4 -3.83 28.99 80.43
N LYS A 5 -3.10 29.11 79.32
CA LYS A 5 -3.33 30.25 78.43
C LYS A 5 -2.96 29.93 76.98
N ASN A 6 -3.93 30.28 76.16
CA ASN A 6 -4.06 30.06 74.74
C ASN A 6 -3.30 31.13 73.93
N ILE A 7 -2.84 30.67 72.76
CA ILE A 7 -2.78 31.37 71.47
C ILE A 7 -1.72 32.47 71.29
N ARG A 8 -0.75 32.17 70.43
CA ARG A 8 -0.38 33.05 69.31
C ARG A 8 -0.31 32.22 68.02
N LYS A 9 -1.02 32.72 67.01
CA LYS A 9 -1.22 32.15 65.69
C LYS A 9 0.09 32.26 64.90
N SER A 10 0.59 31.15 64.38
CA SER A 10 1.51 31.13 63.25
C SER A 10 0.82 30.39 62.11
N ALA A 11 0.52 31.13 61.05
CA ALA A 11 -0.02 30.61 59.81
C ALA A 11 1.08 29.84 59.09
N LEU A 12 0.93 28.51 58.98
CA LEU A 12 1.68 27.70 58.03
C LEU A 12 0.80 27.57 56.78
N LEU A 13 1.27 28.16 55.69
CA LEU A 13 0.66 28.06 54.36
C LEU A 13 0.89 26.63 53.84
N LEU A 14 -0.13 25.77 53.90
CA LEU A 14 -0.12 24.50 53.17
C LEU A 14 -0.50 24.79 51.71
N ILE A 15 0.45 24.62 50.81
CA ILE A 15 0.19 24.58 49.37
C ILE A 15 -0.45 23.21 49.08
N MET A 16 -1.77 23.21 48.88
CA MET A 16 -2.49 22.08 48.30
C MET A 16 -2.21 22.09 46.79
N ILE A 17 -1.37 21.17 46.33
CA ILE A 17 -1.28 20.84 44.90
C ILE A 17 -2.52 19.99 44.59
N MET A 18 -3.55 20.62 44.00
CA MET A 18 -4.61 19.87 43.33
C MET A 18 -3.99 19.20 42.11
N LEU A 19 -3.79 17.87 42.17
CA LEU A 19 -3.73 17.07 40.95
C LEU A 19 -5.11 17.11 40.30
N ALA A 20 -5.27 17.98 39.30
CA ALA A 20 -6.33 17.84 38.33
C ALA A 20 -5.98 16.63 37.46
N THR A 21 -6.50 15.46 37.82
CA THR A 21 -6.59 14.33 36.90
C THR A 21 -7.61 14.69 35.82
N GLY A 22 -7.12 15.32 34.76
CA GLY A 22 -7.84 15.42 33.50
C GLY A 22 -7.91 14.02 32.90
N ILE A 23 -9.09 13.41 32.93
CA ILE A 23 -9.41 12.30 32.04
C ILE A 23 -9.53 12.94 30.65
N THR A 24 -8.43 13.01 29.92
CA THR A 24 -8.47 13.37 28.51
C THR A 24 -9.11 12.19 27.81
N ALA A 25 -10.37 12.35 27.42
CA ALA A 25 -10.98 11.48 26.43
C ALA A 25 -10.11 11.55 25.17
N CYS A 26 -9.51 10.43 24.77
CA CYS A 26 -8.86 10.29 23.46
C CYS A 26 -9.94 10.39 22.37
N GLY A 27 -10.30 11.62 22.01
CA GLY A 27 -10.74 11.94 20.66
C GLY A 27 -9.54 12.58 19.98
N THR A 28 -9.05 11.96 18.91
CA THR A 28 -8.13 12.64 17.99
C THR A 28 -8.90 13.79 17.35
N GLU A 29 -8.66 15.02 17.79
CA GLU A 29 -9.10 16.20 17.03
C GLU A 29 -8.42 16.14 15.67
N GLU A 30 -9.19 16.09 14.58
CA GLU A 30 -8.65 16.18 13.23
C GLU A 30 -7.95 17.53 13.09
N GLU A 31 -6.65 17.51 12.79
CA GLU A 31 -5.88 18.72 12.49
C GLU A 31 -6.63 19.54 11.42
N PRO A 32 -6.81 20.86 11.63
CA PRO A 32 -7.52 21.69 10.67
C PRO A 32 -6.79 21.67 9.32
N LEU A 33 -7.56 21.56 8.24
CA LEU A 33 -7.01 21.59 6.89
C LEU A 33 -6.27 22.93 6.63
N PRO A 34 -5.19 22.91 5.81
CA PRO A 34 -4.57 24.14 5.35
C PRO A 34 -5.55 24.96 4.48
N ASP A 35 -5.23 26.23 4.24
CA ASP A 35 -5.98 27.06 3.29
C ASP A 35 -5.78 26.54 1.86
N LEU A 36 -6.85 26.03 1.26
CA LEU A 36 -6.89 25.50 -0.10
C LEU A 36 -7.49 26.45 -1.13
N SER A 37 -7.80 27.70 -0.76
CA SER A 37 -8.44 28.67 -1.65
C SER A 37 -7.60 29.05 -2.88
N ALA A 38 -6.28 28.85 -2.82
CA ALA A 38 -5.36 29.05 -3.95
C ALA A 38 -5.24 27.83 -4.88
N MET A 39 -5.83 26.70 -4.49
CA MET A 39 -5.89 25.47 -5.28
C MET A 39 -7.11 25.48 -6.21
N GLY A 40 -7.02 24.73 -7.29
CA GLY A 40 -8.06 24.67 -8.32
C GLY A 40 -8.92 23.41 -8.27
N ALA A 41 -9.52 23.10 -9.42
CA ALA A 41 -10.22 21.85 -9.66
C ALA A 41 -9.27 20.66 -9.43
N VAL A 42 -9.77 19.63 -8.75
CA VAL A 42 -9.03 18.41 -8.46
C VAL A 42 -8.84 17.62 -9.75
N THR A 43 -7.59 17.30 -10.06
CA THR A 43 -7.25 16.35 -11.11
C THR A 43 -7.06 14.97 -10.47
N ALA A 44 -8.15 14.23 -10.25
CA ALA A 44 -8.06 12.85 -9.78
C ALA A 44 -7.45 11.97 -10.88
N VAL A 45 -6.28 11.39 -10.61
CA VAL A 45 -5.60 10.46 -11.52
C VAL A 45 -5.92 9.04 -11.07
N SER A 46 -6.55 8.28 -11.96
CA SER A 46 -6.93 6.89 -11.78
C SER A 46 -6.13 6.00 -12.74
N ARG A 47 -6.21 4.69 -12.52
CA ARG A 47 -5.54 3.67 -13.32
C ARG A 47 -6.50 2.98 -14.30
N GLU A 48 -5.92 2.33 -15.31
CA GLU A 48 -6.62 1.57 -16.34
C GLU A 48 -7.54 0.49 -15.78
N GLU A 49 -8.58 0.16 -16.54
CA GLU A 49 -9.34 -1.07 -16.31
C GLU A 49 -8.39 -2.28 -16.37
N GLY A 50 -8.49 -3.19 -15.39
CA GLY A 50 -7.58 -4.33 -15.23
C GLY A 50 -6.48 -4.11 -14.19
N SER A 51 -6.16 -2.86 -13.86
CA SER A 51 -5.17 -2.50 -12.84
C SER A 51 -5.50 -3.10 -11.47
N GLY A 52 -4.57 -3.90 -10.91
CA GLY A 52 -4.72 -4.42 -9.55
C GLY A 52 -4.73 -3.31 -8.50
N THR A 53 -3.91 -2.27 -8.68
CA THR A 53 -3.89 -1.11 -7.79
C THR A 53 -5.21 -0.35 -7.80
N ARG A 54 -5.84 -0.17 -8.96
CA ARG A 54 -7.19 0.43 -9.03
C ARG A 54 -8.21 -0.42 -8.29
N ALA A 55 -8.29 -1.70 -8.64
CA ALA A 55 -9.28 -2.60 -8.08
C ALA A 55 -9.17 -2.67 -6.55
N GLU A 56 -7.95 -2.76 -6.03
CA GLU A 56 -7.73 -2.80 -4.59
C GLU A 56 -8.03 -1.45 -3.92
N PHE A 57 -7.64 -0.33 -4.55
CA PHE A 57 -7.96 1.01 -4.08
C PHE A 57 -9.48 1.25 -3.99
N GLU A 58 -10.22 0.89 -5.05
CA GLU A 58 -11.67 1.00 -5.10
C GLU A 58 -12.35 0.09 -4.08
N ASN A 59 -11.86 -1.13 -3.90
CA ASN A 59 -12.33 -2.08 -2.88
C ASN A 59 -12.16 -1.51 -1.46
N LEU A 60 -10.95 -1.05 -1.12
CA LEU A 60 -10.61 -0.49 0.19
C LEU A 60 -11.45 0.75 0.53
N LEU A 61 -11.74 1.59 -0.47
CA LEU A 61 -12.56 2.79 -0.30
C LEU A 61 -14.06 2.55 -0.50
N LYS A 62 -14.46 1.33 -0.90
CA LYS A 62 -15.84 0.98 -1.29
C LYS A 62 -16.40 1.95 -2.33
N LEU A 63 -15.55 2.34 -3.28
CA LEU A 63 -15.94 3.21 -4.37
C LEU A 63 -16.88 2.46 -5.31
N PRO A 64 -17.95 3.11 -5.81
CA PRO A 64 -18.65 2.58 -6.97
C PRO A 64 -17.70 2.58 -8.16
N GLU A 65 -17.93 1.69 -9.15
CA GLU A 65 -17.29 1.85 -10.45
C GLU A 65 -17.58 3.27 -10.96
N SER A 66 -16.53 4.08 -11.07
CA SER A 66 -16.61 5.50 -11.39
C SER A 66 -15.60 5.83 -12.48
N ASP A 67 -16.06 6.58 -13.48
CA ASP A 67 -15.24 7.14 -14.57
C ASP A 67 -14.68 8.53 -14.22
N THR A 68 -14.69 8.92 -12.95
CA THR A 68 -14.21 10.25 -12.55
C THR A 68 -12.69 10.29 -12.51
N GLY A 69 -12.11 11.13 -13.36
CA GLY A 69 -10.69 11.46 -13.34
C GLY A 69 -9.98 11.21 -14.66
N ILE A 70 -8.67 11.42 -14.66
CA ILE A 70 -7.79 11.08 -15.77
C ILE A 70 -7.32 9.63 -15.57
N VAL A 71 -7.56 8.78 -16.55
CA VAL A 71 -7.12 7.38 -16.54
C VAL A 71 -5.77 7.25 -17.24
N VAL A 72 -4.79 6.63 -16.59
CA VAL A 72 -3.48 6.28 -17.15
C VAL A 72 -3.17 4.81 -16.92
N ASP A 73 -2.29 4.22 -17.75
CA ASP A 73 -2.07 2.77 -17.82
C ASP A 73 -0.85 2.25 -17.02
N SER A 74 -0.17 3.12 -16.25
CA SER A 74 1.06 2.73 -15.55
C SER A 74 1.31 3.57 -14.30
N THR A 75 2.13 3.02 -13.40
CA THR A 75 2.59 3.71 -12.18
C THR A 75 3.38 4.98 -12.52
N GLU A 76 4.27 4.90 -13.51
CA GLU A 76 5.11 5.99 -13.96
C GLU A 76 4.29 7.15 -14.53
N LYS A 77 3.21 6.84 -15.26
CA LYS A 77 2.30 7.87 -15.79
C LYS A 77 1.49 8.56 -14.69
N VAL A 78 1.12 7.86 -13.61
CA VAL A 78 0.49 8.50 -12.44
C VAL A 78 1.45 9.49 -11.81
N LEU A 79 2.66 9.04 -11.48
CA LEU A 79 3.68 9.88 -10.83
C LEU A 79 4.02 11.11 -11.66
N LYS A 80 4.24 10.93 -12.97
CA LYS A 80 4.49 12.03 -13.90
C LYS A 80 3.34 13.04 -13.92
N LYS A 81 2.09 12.57 -13.94
CA LYS A 81 0.93 13.46 -13.96
C LYS A 81 0.81 14.27 -12.66
N VAL A 82 1.13 13.64 -11.53
CA VAL A 82 1.15 14.31 -10.21
C VAL A 82 2.27 15.35 -10.14
N GLU A 83 3.44 15.05 -10.69
CA GLU A 83 4.57 15.99 -10.78
C GLU A 83 4.24 17.22 -11.66
N GLU A 84 3.54 17.03 -12.78
CA GLU A 84 3.25 18.09 -13.75
C GLU A 84 2.03 18.98 -13.38
N ASP A 85 1.15 18.52 -12.49
CA ASP A 85 -0.11 19.21 -12.17
C ASP A 85 -0.25 19.40 -10.66
N LYS A 86 -0.11 20.65 -10.19
CA LYS A 86 -0.24 20.99 -8.78
C LYS A 86 -1.58 20.61 -8.15
N ASN A 87 -2.63 20.45 -8.95
CA ASN A 87 -3.96 20.06 -8.47
C ASN A 87 -4.23 18.55 -8.60
N ALA A 88 -3.24 17.77 -9.03
CA ALA A 88 -3.42 16.33 -9.18
C ALA A 88 -3.27 15.57 -7.87
N VAL A 89 -4.08 14.51 -7.76
CA VAL A 89 -3.97 13.47 -6.74
C VAL A 89 -3.97 12.13 -7.45
N GLY A 90 -2.99 11.30 -7.13
CA GLY A 90 -2.84 9.96 -7.68
C GLY A 90 -2.65 8.91 -6.59
N TYR A 91 -2.80 7.65 -6.95
CA TYR A 91 -2.49 6.52 -6.08
C TYR A 91 -1.54 5.55 -6.78
N VAL A 92 -0.55 5.04 -6.04
CA VAL A 92 0.46 4.10 -6.55
C VAL A 92 0.88 3.11 -5.46
N ALA A 93 1.62 2.07 -5.82
CA ALA A 93 2.32 1.26 -4.85
C ALA A 93 3.27 2.14 -4.01
N TYR A 94 3.28 1.97 -2.69
CA TYR A 94 4.11 2.78 -1.79
C TYR A 94 5.60 2.66 -2.15
N SER A 95 6.06 1.45 -2.46
CA SER A 95 7.42 1.19 -2.95
C SER A 95 7.83 2.00 -4.19
N SER A 96 6.87 2.42 -5.01
CA SER A 96 7.12 3.25 -6.20
C SER A 96 7.06 4.75 -5.91
N ALA A 97 6.53 5.17 -4.76
CA ALA A 97 6.35 6.57 -4.41
C ALA A 97 7.51 7.16 -3.59
N THR A 98 8.32 6.32 -2.93
CA THR A 98 9.31 6.76 -1.94
C THR A 98 10.47 7.59 -2.50
N ASP A 99 10.79 7.42 -3.78
CA ASP A 99 11.90 8.11 -4.47
C ASP A 99 11.37 8.98 -5.63
N THR A 100 10.35 9.80 -5.37
CA THR A 100 9.69 10.64 -6.39
C THR A 100 9.58 12.10 -5.94
N ASN A 101 9.36 13.02 -6.90
CA ASN A 101 9.11 14.45 -6.63
C ASN A 101 7.65 14.73 -6.18
N GLY A 102 6.94 13.70 -5.71
CA GLY A 102 5.57 13.78 -5.23
C GLY A 102 5.53 13.62 -3.71
N LYS A 103 4.58 14.32 -3.07
CA LYS A 103 4.37 14.22 -1.63
C LYS A 103 3.37 13.11 -1.32
N ILE A 104 3.75 12.18 -0.44
CA ILE A 104 2.88 11.12 0.07
C ILE A 104 2.03 11.67 1.22
N LEU A 105 0.72 11.53 1.11
CA LEU A 105 -0.23 11.97 2.14
C LEU A 105 -0.38 10.94 3.27
N GLN A 106 -0.61 11.45 4.47
CA GLN A 106 -1.20 10.68 5.55
C GLN A 106 -2.65 10.34 5.23
N ILE A 107 -3.08 9.15 5.62
CA ILE A 107 -4.49 8.77 5.59
C ILE A 107 -4.96 8.52 7.02
N ASN A 108 -5.96 9.28 7.47
CA ASN A 108 -6.41 9.33 8.86
C ASN A 108 -5.24 9.60 9.85
N GLY A 109 -4.30 10.47 9.47
CA GLY A 109 -3.13 10.81 10.29
C GLY A 109 -2.04 9.74 10.34
N VAL A 110 -2.09 8.72 9.47
CA VAL A 110 -1.10 7.65 9.41
C VAL A 110 -0.37 7.68 8.07
N LEU A 111 0.96 7.76 8.10
CA LEU A 111 1.82 7.56 6.92
C LEU A 111 2.02 6.07 6.65
N PRO A 112 2.17 5.67 5.36
CA PRO A 112 2.69 4.34 5.05
C PRO A 112 4.16 4.23 5.46
N SER A 113 4.52 3.10 6.06
CA SER A 113 5.87 2.75 6.52
C SER A 113 5.93 1.24 6.78
N GLU A 114 7.13 0.68 6.95
CA GLU A 114 7.28 -0.74 7.28
C GLU A 114 6.39 -1.15 8.47
N LYS A 115 6.46 -0.36 9.56
CA LYS A 115 5.69 -0.60 10.78
C LYS A 115 4.19 -0.48 10.59
N THR A 116 3.72 0.55 9.88
CA THR A 116 2.28 0.83 9.74
C THR A 116 1.60 -0.10 8.74
N ILE A 117 2.36 -0.63 7.78
CA ILE A 117 1.90 -1.67 6.86
C ILE A 117 1.87 -3.02 7.57
N ASP A 118 2.93 -3.40 8.27
CA ASP A 118 3.03 -4.69 8.98
C ASP A 118 1.87 -4.86 9.98
N ASN A 119 1.63 -3.85 10.82
CA ASN A 119 0.58 -3.90 11.84
C ASN A 119 -0.84 -3.49 11.37
N ASN A 120 -1.05 -3.26 10.07
CA ASN A 120 -2.33 -2.80 9.48
C ASN A 120 -2.88 -1.47 10.04
N SER A 121 -2.04 -0.60 10.60
CA SER A 121 -2.50 0.72 11.07
C SER A 121 -2.64 1.74 9.94
N TYR A 122 -1.94 1.56 8.83
CA TYR A 122 -2.21 2.33 7.61
C TYR A 122 -3.42 1.70 6.87
N PRO A 123 -4.44 2.49 6.48
CA PRO A 123 -5.72 1.92 6.05
C PRO A 123 -5.74 1.38 4.62
N LEU A 124 -4.73 1.69 3.79
CA LEU A 124 -4.68 1.28 2.38
C LEU A 124 -3.61 0.20 2.15
N CYS A 125 -3.55 -0.80 3.03
CA CYS A 125 -2.66 -1.95 2.88
C CYS A 125 -3.25 -3.00 1.92
N ARG A 126 -2.38 -3.74 1.25
CA ARG A 126 -2.73 -4.84 0.36
C ARG A 126 -1.67 -5.92 0.35
N ASP A 127 -2.07 -7.11 -0.06
CA ASP A 127 -1.15 -8.22 -0.29
C ASP A 127 -0.74 -8.30 -1.76
N TYR A 128 0.44 -8.87 -1.99
CA TYR A 128 0.97 -9.22 -3.30
C TYR A 128 0.95 -10.73 -3.50
N TYR A 129 0.42 -11.14 -4.64
CA TYR A 129 0.11 -12.54 -4.93
C TYR A 129 0.89 -13.03 -6.15
N LEU A 130 1.36 -14.28 -6.07
CA LEU A 130 1.54 -15.12 -7.26
C LEU A 130 0.32 -16.03 -7.38
N ALA A 131 -0.38 -15.95 -8.50
CA ALA A 131 -1.46 -16.87 -8.83
C ALA A 131 -0.99 -17.89 -9.89
N TYR A 132 -1.45 -19.12 -9.79
CA TYR A 132 -1.08 -20.22 -10.70
C TYR A 132 -2.23 -21.22 -10.83
N ASN A 133 -2.17 -22.06 -11.86
CA ASN A 133 -3.18 -23.09 -12.09
C ASN A 133 -2.71 -24.45 -11.53
N GLY A 134 -3.41 -24.97 -10.54
CA GLY A 134 -3.31 -26.37 -10.11
C GLY A 134 -1.88 -26.86 -9.82
N GLU A 135 -1.53 -28.02 -10.39
CA GLU A 135 -0.26 -28.71 -10.15
C GLU A 135 0.92 -27.98 -10.80
N LEU A 136 1.91 -27.64 -9.98
CA LEU A 136 3.17 -27.02 -10.41
C LEU A 136 4.14 -28.10 -10.92
N THR A 137 4.88 -27.75 -11.98
CA THR A 137 6.11 -28.47 -12.37
C THR A 137 7.19 -28.34 -11.30
N ASP A 138 8.23 -29.17 -11.38
CA ASP A 138 9.34 -29.16 -10.42
C ASP A 138 10.01 -27.77 -10.32
N VAL A 139 10.27 -27.12 -11.46
CA VAL A 139 10.92 -25.79 -11.49
C VAL A 139 10.01 -24.68 -10.95
N GLU A 140 8.71 -24.76 -11.19
CA GLU A 140 7.74 -23.82 -10.65
C GLU A 140 7.57 -23.99 -9.14
N GLN A 141 7.56 -25.23 -8.66
CA GLN A 141 7.49 -25.55 -7.24
C GLN A 141 8.77 -25.14 -6.49
N ASP A 142 9.96 -25.35 -7.08
CA ASP A 142 11.24 -24.87 -6.53
C ASP A 142 11.30 -23.34 -6.52
N PHE A 143 10.85 -22.67 -7.59
CA PHE A 143 10.77 -21.21 -7.64
C PHE A 143 9.81 -20.64 -6.59
N LEU A 144 8.62 -21.21 -6.43
CA LEU A 144 7.67 -20.77 -5.41
C LEU A 144 8.22 -20.99 -4.00
N THR A 145 8.93 -22.11 -3.79
CA THR A 145 9.63 -22.39 -2.52
C THR A 145 10.72 -21.35 -2.27
N TYR A 146 11.53 -21.01 -3.27
CA TYR A 146 12.53 -19.95 -3.21
C TYR A 146 11.91 -18.61 -2.81
N VAL A 147 10.84 -18.18 -3.50
CA VAL A 147 10.15 -16.91 -3.23
C VAL A 147 9.65 -16.86 -1.79
N LYS A 148 9.10 -17.96 -1.26
CA LYS A 148 8.61 -18.06 0.12
C LYS A 148 9.70 -18.25 1.18
N SER A 149 10.95 -18.42 0.77
CA SER A 149 12.08 -18.65 1.69
C SER A 149 13.19 -17.62 1.49
N LYS A 150 14.29 -17.99 0.83
CA LYS A 150 15.45 -17.12 0.61
C LYS A 150 15.10 -15.85 -0.17
N GLY A 151 14.12 -15.93 -1.09
CA GLY A 151 13.62 -14.78 -1.84
C GLY A 151 13.04 -13.67 -0.97
N GLN A 152 12.65 -13.95 0.28
CA GLN A 152 12.14 -12.91 1.19
C GLN A 152 13.17 -11.82 1.51
N ASP A 153 14.48 -12.11 1.42
CA ASP A 153 15.56 -11.11 1.53
C ASP A 153 15.48 -10.06 0.41
N ILE A 154 14.99 -10.46 -0.76
CA ILE A 154 14.72 -9.57 -1.90
C ILE A 154 13.39 -8.86 -1.67
N VAL A 155 12.32 -9.59 -1.30
CA VAL A 155 10.99 -9.00 -1.03
C VAL A 155 11.09 -7.83 -0.06
N LYS A 156 11.88 -7.96 1.01
CA LYS A 156 12.11 -6.91 2.01
C LYS A 156 12.66 -5.59 1.45
N GLN A 157 13.32 -5.63 0.30
CA GLN A 157 13.84 -4.42 -0.35
C GLN A 157 12.74 -3.63 -1.09
N TYR A 158 11.59 -4.25 -1.32
CA TYR A 158 10.47 -3.67 -2.06
C TYR A 158 9.22 -3.49 -1.20
N CYS A 159 8.93 -4.41 -0.27
CA CYS A 159 7.72 -4.36 0.55
C CYS A 159 7.89 -5.18 1.85
N ILE A 160 6.83 -5.34 2.65
CA ILE A 160 6.87 -6.17 3.85
C ILE A 160 6.98 -7.63 3.42
N GLN A 161 8.04 -8.28 3.88
CA GLN A 161 8.25 -9.71 3.67
C GLN A 161 7.18 -10.53 4.40
N ALA A 162 6.83 -11.68 3.83
CA ALA A 162 6.08 -12.69 4.55
C ALA A 162 6.99 -13.45 5.53
N ASP A 163 6.44 -13.95 6.63
CA ASP A 163 7.16 -14.84 7.52
C ASP A 163 7.67 -16.07 6.75
N SER A 164 8.97 -16.34 6.90
CA SER A 164 9.64 -17.50 6.33
C SER A 164 10.25 -18.35 7.45
N THR A 165 9.86 -19.62 7.50
CA THR A 165 10.39 -20.61 8.45
C THR A 165 11.20 -21.71 7.77
N THR A 166 11.39 -21.61 6.45
CA THR A 166 11.95 -22.68 5.62
C THR A 166 13.26 -22.23 5.00
N THR A 167 14.29 -23.07 5.05
CA THR A 167 15.54 -22.85 4.33
C THR A 167 15.38 -23.27 2.87
N PHE A 168 15.77 -22.40 1.94
CA PHE A 168 15.86 -22.78 0.53
C PHE A 168 17.09 -23.65 0.26
N LEU A 169 16.88 -24.80 -0.37
CA LEU A 169 17.95 -25.61 -0.94
C LEU A 169 17.58 -25.91 -2.39
N SER A 170 18.22 -25.21 -3.32
CA SER A 170 18.04 -25.42 -4.76
C SER A 170 18.35 -26.87 -5.12
N ASP A 171 17.42 -27.49 -5.85
CA ASP A 171 17.55 -28.84 -6.40
C ASP A 171 18.13 -28.85 -7.82
N LYS A 172 18.49 -27.68 -8.35
CA LYS A 172 18.94 -27.45 -9.73
C LYS A 172 17.86 -27.73 -10.78
N SER A 173 16.59 -27.55 -10.41
CA SER A 173 15.46 -27.61 -11.33
C SER A 173 15.70 -26.82 -12.60
N GLU A 174 15.26 -27.41 -13.71
CA GLU A 174 15.37 -26.88 -15.06
C GLU A 174 13.99 -26.69 -15.69
N GLY A 175 13.91 -25.79 -16.67
CA GLY A 175 12.65 -25.51 -17.37
C GLY A 175 12.44 -24.02 -17.57
N LYS A 176 11.32 -23.69 -18.22
CA LYS A 176 10.93 -22.31 -18.48
C LYS A 176 9.76 -21.93 -17.56
N ILE A 177 9.81 -20.72 -17.01
CA ILE A 177 8.69 -20.10 -16.29
C ILE A 177 8.37 -18.75 -16.94
N LEU A 178 7.10 -18.56 -17.28
CA LEU A 178 6.53 -17.31 -17.77
C LEU A 178 5.70 -16.67 -16.66
N ILE A 179 6.04 -15.44 -16.31
CA ILE A 179 5.33 -14.67 -15.28
C ILE A 179 4.78 -13.40 -15.92
N GLU A 180 3.47 -13.16 -15.79
CA GLU A 180 2.82 -11.97 -16.34
C GLU A 180 1.97 -11.21 -15.30
N GLY A 181 1.85 -9.90 -15.42
CA GLY A 181 0.81 -9.14 -14.72
C GLY A 181 1.23 -7.79 -14.15
N SER A 182 0.90 -7.56 -12.88
CA SER A 182 1.05 -6.30 -12.14
C SER A 182 2.37 -5.55 -12.37
N THR A 183 2.27 -4.36 -12.98
CA THR A 183 3.37 -3.38 -13.08
C THR A 183 3.92 -2.96 -11.71
N SER A 184 3.08 -2.92 -10.66
CA SER A 184 3.53 -2.60 -9.30
C SER A 184 4.46 -3.65 -8.68
N MET A 185 4.43 -4.89 -9.18
CA MET A 185 5.24 -5.99 -8.66
C MET A 185 6.46 -6.32 -9.53
N GLU A 186 6.50 -5.78 -10.75
CA GLU A 186 7.50 -6.13 -11.76
C GLU A 186 8.95 -5.99 -11.25
N PRO A 187 9.37 -4.87 -10.61
CA PRO A 187 10.76 -4.74 -10.14
C PRO A 187 11.17 -5.83 -9.14
N MET A 188 10.27 -6.14 -8.20
CA MET A 188 10.49 -7.18 -7.18
C MET A 188 10.55 -8.58 -7.81
N VAL A 189 9.60 -8.90 -8.68
CA VAL A 189 9.50 -10.24 -9.30
C VAL A 189 10.66 -10.48 -10.26
N LYS A 190 11.12 -9.46 -11.00
CA LYS A 190 12.36 -9.54 -11.79
C LYS A 190 13.58 -9.81 -10.94
N ALA A 191 13.75 -9.10 -9.82
CA ALA A 191 14.86 -9.35 -8.92
C ALA A 191 14.84 -10.77 -8.31
N LEU A 192 13.65 -11.28 -7.97
CA LEU A 192 13.46 -12.65 -7.52
C LEU A 192 13.85 -13.67 -8.60
N ALA A 193 13.38 -13.47 -9.83
CA ALA A 193 13.69 -14.32 -10.98
C ALA A 193 15.21 -14.34 -11.28
N ASP A 194 15.86 -13.18 -11.27
CA ASP A 194 17.29 -13.04 -11.53
C ASP A 194 18.13 -13.74 -10.46
N ASP A 195 17.77 -13.65 -9.18
CA ASP A 195 18.52 -14.32 -8.11
C ASP A 195 18.28 -15.83 -8.09
N TYR A 196 17.06 -16.27 -8.37
CA TYR A 196 16.76 -17.69 -8.50
C TYR A 196 17.59 -18.35 -9.62
N GLN A 197 17.67 -17.72 -10.79
CA GLN A 197 18.41 -18.24 -11.95
C GLN A 197 19.94 -18.35 -11.68
N LYS A 198 20.51 -17.52 -10.79
CA LYS A 198 21.91 -17.70 -10.35
C LYS A 198 22.12 -19.01 -9.59
N GLN A 199 21.08 -19.47 -8.89
CA GLN A 199 21.11 -20.71 -8.10
C GLN A 199 20.66 -21.91 -8.95
N ASN A 200 19.79 -21.69 -9.94
CA ASN A 200 19.26 -22.69 -10.86
C ASN A 200 19.59 -22.29 -12.32
N PRO A 201 20.83 -22.48 -12.80
CA PRO A 201 21.30 -21.94 -14.08
C PRO A 201 20.66 -22.57 -15.33
N ASN A 202 19.91 -23.67 -15.16
CA ASN A 202 19.15 -24.32 -16.23
C ASN A 202 17.67 -23.91 -16.24
N ALA A 203 17.25 -23.07 -15.30
CA ALA A 203 15.93 -22.44 -15.33
C ALA A 203 16.00 -21.14 -16.15
N GLU A 204 14.96 -20.89 -16.93
CA GLU A 204 14.74 -19.65 -17.68
C GLU A 204 13.45 -19.01 -17.19
N ILE A 205 13.53 -17.84 -16.56
CA ILE A 205 12.35 -17.12 -16.07
C ILE A 205 12.18 -15.82 -16.86
N GLU A 206 11.02 -15.67 -17.50
CA GLU A 206 10.63 -14.47 -18.24
C GLU A 206 9.53 -13.73 -17.48
N VAL A 207 9.76 -12.46 -17.15
CA VAL A 207 8.80 -11.61 -16.43
C VAL A 207 8.29 -10.51 -17.37
N LYS A 208 6.99 -10.49 -17.62
CA LYS A 208 6.31 -9.54 -18.48
C LYS A 208 5.30 -8.70 -17.70
N ALA A 209 5.52 -7.39 -17.65
CA ALA A 209 4.54 -6.48 -17.07
C ALA A 209 3.40 -6.17 -18.05
N THR A 210 2.18 -6.33 -17.54
CA THR A 210 0.91 -5.91 -18.16
C THR A 210 0.04 -5.26 -17.08
N ASP A 211 -1.04 -5.91 -16.66
CA ASP A 211 -1.88 -5.54 -15.53
C ASP A 211 -2.32 -6.81 -14.78
N SER A 212 -2.79 -6.69 -13.54
CA SER A 212 -3.12 -7.86 -12.72
C SER A 212 -4.21 -8.73 -13.35
N SER A 213 -5.22 -8.12 -13.97
CA SER A 213 -6.33 -8.87 -14.57
C SER A 213 -5.89 -9.59 -15.84
N ARG A 214 -5.01 -8.98 -16.64
CA ARG A 214 -4.41 -9.62 -17.80
C ARG A 214 -3.51 -10.78 -17.41
N GLY A 215 -2.66 -10.62 -16.39
CA GLY A 215 -1.83 -11.72 -15.87
C GLY A 215 -2.68 -12.88 -15.38
N ILE A 216 -3.72 -12.61 -14.59
CA ILE A 216 -4.66 -13.64 -14.11
C ILE A 216 -5.35 -14.35 -15.28
N THR A 217 -5.82 -13.59 -16.28
CA THR A 217 -6.45 -14.16 -17.48
C THR A 217 -5.46 -15.03 -18.27
N ALA A 218 -4.20 -14.63 -18.37
CA ALA A 218 -3.15 -15.38 -19.06
C ALA A 218 -2.85 -16.73 -18.37
N VAL A 219 -2.86 -16.78 -17.04
CA VAL A 219 -2.75 -18.08 -16.33
C VAL A 219 -3.99 -18.95 -16.57
N ILE A 220 -5.19 -18.37 -16.51
CA ILE A 220 -6.44 -19.11 -16.78
C ILE A 220 -6.45 -19.70 -18.19
N SER A 221 -5.92 -18.98 -19.19
CA SER A 221 -5.84 -19.44 -20.57
C SER A 221 -4.62 -20.33 -20.88
N GLY A 222 -3.71 -20.51 -19.92
CA GLY A 222 -2.46 -21.27 -20.11
C GLY A 222 -1.43 -20.55 -20.98
N GLU A 223 -1.50 -19.22 -21.09
CA GLU A 223 -0.52 -18.38 -21.78
C GLU A 223 0.73 -18.08 -20.94
N CYS A 224 0.61 -18.13 -19.61
CA CYS A 224 1.74 -18.05 -18.69
C CYS A 224 1.53 -18.94 -17.46
N ASP A 225 2.60 -19.15 -16.69
CA ASP A 225 2.64 -20.10 -15.59
C ASP A 225 2.25 -19.45 -14.25
N PHE A 226 2.70 -18.21 -14.04
CA PHE A 226 2.32 -17.39 -12.89
C PHE A 226 1.75 -16.04 -13.29
N ALA A 227 0.78 -15.57 -12.51
CA ALA A 227 0.30 -14.19 -12.53
C ALA A 227 0.84 -13.45 -11.31
N MET A 228 1.50 -12.31 -11.50
CA MET A 228 1.76 -11.37 -10.42
C MET A 228 0.55 -10.44 -10.25
N SER A 229 -0.15 -10.54 -9.12
CA SER A 229 -1.37 -9.76 -8.84
C SER A 229 -1.23 -8.87 -7.62
N SER A 230 -1.65 -7.60 -7.78
CA SER A 230 -1.69 -6.59 -6.72
C SER A 230 -3.07 -6.31 -6.17
N ARG A 231 -3.96 -7.29 -6.35
CA ARG A 231 -5.31 -7.41 -5.79
C ARG A 231 -5.58 -8.88 -5.49
N GLU A 232 -6.55 -9.12 -4.62
CA GLU A 232 -7.12 -10.47 -4.46
C GLU A 232 -7.75 -10.97 -5.77
N LEU A 233 -7.84 -12.30 -5.89
CA LEU A 233 -8.62 -12.92 -6.96
C LEU A 233 -10.10 -12.61 -6.76
N LYS A 234 -10.81 -12.39 -7.85
CA LYS A 234 -12.28 -12.37 -7.86
C LYS A 234 -12.78 -13.79 -7.62
N ASP A 235 -14.01 -13.93 -7.15
CA ASP A 235 -14.62 -15.23 -6.83
C ASP A 235 -14.45 -16.26 -7.96
N TYR A 236 -14.77 -15.88 -9.21
CA TYR A 236 -14.63 -16.79 -10.35
C TYR A 236 -13.17 -17.12 -10.71
N GLU A 237 -12.21 -16.25 -10.39
CA GLU A 237 -10.79 -16.49 -10.61
C GLU A 237 -10.27 -17.46 -9.54
N ALA A 238 -10.73 -17.32 -8.30
CA ALA A 238 -10.38 -18.20 -7.17
C ALA A 238 -10.97 -19.62 -7.29
N GLU A 239 -12.02 -19.80 -8.10
CA GLU A 239 -12.52 -21.13 -8.48
C GLU A 239 -11.56 -21.87 -9.45
N LEU A 240 -10.69 -21.14 -10.14
CA LEU A 240 -9.83 -21.67 -11.20
C LEU A 240 -8.35 -21.69 -10.84
N LEU A 241 -7.92 -20.78 -9.96
CA LEU A 241 -6.52 -20.56 -9.63
C LEU A 241 -6.26 -20.69 -8.14
N GLU A 242 -5.04 -21.10 -7.81
CA GLU A 242 -4.48 -20.96 -6.48
C GLU A 242 -3.67 -19.67 -6.37
N THR A 243 -3.48 -19.18 -5.14
CA THR A 243 -2.58 -18.05 -4.86
C THR A 243 -1.61 -18.32 -3.72
N LYS A 244 -0.47 -17.64 -3.75
CA LYS A 244 0.38 -17.41 -2.58
C LYS A 244 0.63 -15.93 -2.38
N VAL A 245 0.44 -15.47 -1.15
CA VAL A 245 0.96 -14.18 -0.69
C VAL A 245 2.48 -14.25 -0.64
N ILE A 246 3.14 -13.35 -1.37
CA ILE A 246 4.61 -13.26 -1.44
C ILE A 246 5.18 -12.03 -0.75
N GLY A 247 4.34 -11.04 -0.44
CA GLY A 247 4.68 -9.84 0.31
C GLY A 247 3.45 -8.98 0.54
N LYS A 248 3.61 -7.92 1.32
CA LYS A 248 2.55 -6.98 1.67
C LYS A 248 3.02 -5.54 1.49
N ASP A 249 2.19 -4.71 0.89
CA ASP A 249 2.52 -3.33 0.54
C ASP A 249 1.37 -2.40 0.94
N ALA A 250 1.52 -1.10 0.66
CA ALA A 250 0.48 -0.10 0.76
C ALA A 250 0.23 0.59 -0.58
N ILE A 251 -0.96 1.17 -0.70
CA ILE A 251 -1.28 2.15 -1.72
C ILE A 251 -1.02 3.54 -1.14
N ALA A 252 0.00 4.21 -1.67
CA ALA A 252 0.34 5.58 -1.30
C ALA A 252 -0.52 6.55 -2.10
N ILE A 253 -1.07 7.55 -1.42
CA ILE A 253 -1.73 8.69 -2.07
C ILE A 253 -0.68 9.78 -2.27
N VAL A 254 -0.49 10.18 -3.52
CA VAL A 254 0.56 11.11 -3.92
C VAL A 254 -0.07 12.35 -4.52
N ILE A 255 0.38 13.52 -4.05
CA ILE A 255 0.04 14.82 -4.59
C ILE A 255 1.31 15.57 -4.99
N ASN A 256 1.15 16.65 -5.74
CA ASN A 256 2.26 17.53 -6.07
C ASN A 256 2.86 18.19 -4.80
N GLU A 257 4.17 18.45 -4.79
CA GLU A 257 4.84 19.14 -3.67
C GLU A 257 4.28 20.53 -3.38
N GLU A 258 3.74 21.24 -4.38
CA GLU A 258 3.15 22.57 -4.20
C GLU A 258 1.79 22.54 -3.48
N ASN A 259 1.14 21.38 -3.40
CA ASN A 259 -0.15 21.25 -2.72
C ASN A 259 0.07 21.17 -1.20
N PRO A 260 -0.52 22.06 -0.38
CA PRO A 260 -0.19 22.19 1.03
C PRO A 260 -0.77 21.09 1.93
N LEU A 261 -1.61 20.19 1.40
CA LEU A 261 -2.20 19.10 2.19
C LEU A 261 -1.15 18.13 2.71
N GLU A 262 -1.32 17.67 3.95
CA GLU A 262 -0.46 16.64 4.57
C GLU A 262 -1.25 15.37 4.94
N ASN A 263 -2.58 15.47 5.01
CA ASN A 263 -3.46 14.42 5.48
C ASN A 263 -4.81 14.46 4.76
N LEU A 264 -5.40 13.29 4.53
CA LEU A 264 -6.80 13.12 4.16
C LEU A 264 -7.46 12.08 5.06
N THR A 265 -8.72 12.32 5.40
CA THR A 265 -9.57 11.24 5.91
C THR A 265 -9.95 10.29 4.78
N ILE A 266 -10.31 9.04 5.09
CA ILE A 266 -10.88 8.10 4.10
C ILE A 266 -12.10 8.73 3.41
N LYS A 267 -12.96 9.42 4.15
CA LYS A 267 -14.15 10.09 3.58
C LYS A 267 -13.77 11.16 2.56
N GLN A 268 -12.77 11.98 2.86
CA GLN A 268 -12.28 13.00 1.93
C GLN A 268 -11.68 12.36 0.68
N LEU A 269 -10.82 11.35 0.85
CA LEU A 269 -10.23 10.62 -0.26
C LEU A 269 -11.29 9.96 -1.16
N THR A 270 -12.28 9.26 -0.57
CA THR A 270 -13.42 8.70 -1.29
C THR A 270 -14.18 9.79 -2.06
N GLY A 271 -14.38 10.96 -1.44
CA GLY A 271 -15.08 12.09 -2.05
C GLY A 271 -14.35 12.69 -3.26
N LEU A 272 -13.01 12.71 -3.25
CA LEU A 272 -12.20 13.13 -4.40
C LEU A 272 -12.36 12.16 -5.57
N TYR A 273 -12.40 10.86 -5.29
CA TYR A 273 -12.45 9.80 -6.31
C TYR A 273 -13.87 9.37 -6.73
N ASN A 274 -14.93 9.84 -6.06
CA ASN A 274 -16.32 9.67 -6.50
C ASN A 274 -16.93 10.96 -7.08
N GLY A 275 -16.14 12.05 -7.15
CA GLY A 275 -16.55 13.33 -7.70
C GLY A 275 -17.45 14.19 -6.78
N THR A 276 -17.56 13.85 -5.49
CA THR A 276 -18.21 14.69 -4.48
C THR A 276 -17.42 15.98 -4.27
N TYR A 277 -16.09 15.89 -4.22
CA TYR A 277 -15.17 17.01 -4.11
C TYR A 277 -14.49 17.23 -5.46
N LYS A 278 -14.86 18.32 -6.14
CA LYS A 278 -14.38 18.65 -7.49
C LYS A 278 -13.30 19.73 -7.47
N ASN A 279 -13.23 20.50 -6.39
CA ASN A 279 -12.20 21.48 -6.11
C ASN A 279 -11.57 21.17 -4.75
N TRP A 280 -10.31 21.55 -4.58
CA TRP A 280 -9.59 21.29 -3.34
C TRP A 280 -10.20 22.02 -2.14
N ASP A 281 -10.77 23.21 -2.34
CA ASP A 281 -11.47 23.99 -1.31
C ASP A 281 -12.84 23.41 -0.91
N ASP A 282 -13.35 22.40 -1.63
CA ASP A 282 -14.54 21.65 -1.21
C ASP A 282 -14.27 20.78 0.04
N LEU A 283 -13.00 20.57 0.41
CA LEU A 283 -12.60 19.77 1.58
C LEU A 283 -12.74 20.54 2.92
N SER A 284 -12.77 21.87 2.86
CA SER A 284 -12.79 22.80 4.01
C SER A 284 -14.12 22.88 4.76
#